data_AF-A0A7K3XY25-F1
#
_entry.id   AF-A0A7K3XY25-F1
#
_cell.length_a   1.000
_cell.length_b   1.000
_cell.length_c   1.000
_cell.angle_alpha   90.00
_cell.angle_beta   90.00
_cell.angle_gamma   90.00
#
_symmetry.space_group_name_H-M   'P 1'
#
loop_
_entity.id
_entity.type
_entity.pdbx_description
1 polymer ?
#
loop_
_entity_poly.entity_id
_entity_poly.type
_entity_poly.pdbx_seq_one_letter_code
_entity_poly.pdbx_strand_id
1 'polypeptide(L)'
;MTTVRLTLDTAKPQDRIETVACRQGDTGTVIRAEILEDGEPYDFEGSKYLEFSCVRRDGSWVRVSDGCTQAGAPNVWDCALPAEATACDGLANTCYFTVRDSSDEAFRDSTQRFAIRFDASATATARLTHYSDQVDKLIASADSIVGAWEFEQSRERAAFEDAQEERGEAFAQSEAGRMSDHDACEAAHEERLDDMAEWWREASGTVDETNRLVRENVKVTADNSAKVAALWGAVFAQVTGNPFTATLESLDGWTVRSGIWDGDAGRMVC
;
A
#
# COMPACT_ATOMS: atom_id res chain seq x y z
N MET A 1 -4.54 33.50 60.28
CA MET A 1 -4.43 34.64 59.34
C MET A 1 -3.44 35.60 59.95
N THR A 2 -2.27 35.74 59.33
CA THR A 2 -1.17 36.55 59.86
C THR A 2 -1.16 37.86 59.10
N THR A 3 -1.30 38.99 59.80
CA THR A 3 -1.25 40.31 59.18
C THR A 3 0.13 40.93 59.41
N VAL A 4 0.83 41.24 58.33
CA VAL A 4 2.13 41.93 58.38
C VAL A 4 1.91 43.38 57.96
N ARG A 5 2.36 44.34 58.76
CA ARG A 5 2.20 45.77 58.48
C ARG A 5 3.47 46.31 57.82
N LEU A 6 3.30 47.06 56.73
CA LEU A 6 4.36 47.75 56.01
C LEU A 6 3.94 49.21 55.80
N THR A 7 4.91 50.12 55.82
CA THR A 7 4.69 51.53 55.44
C THR A 7 5.57 51.84 54.24
N LEU A 8 4.96 52.17 53.11
CA LEU A 8 5.63 52.30 51.82
C LEU A 8 5.36 53.69 51.23
N ASP A 9 6.40 54.33 50.73
CA ASP A 9 6.32 55.65 50.09
C ASP A 9 6.51 55.51 48.57
N THR A 10 5.86 56.35 47.78
CA THR A 10 6.04 56.40 46.32
C THR A 10 7.16 57.34 45.88
N ALA A 11 7.44 58.40 46.65
CA ALA A 11 8.42 59.43 46.32
C ALA A 11 9.74 59.28 47.10
N LYS A 12 9.68 58.88 48.38
CA LYS A 12 10.87 58.74 49.24
C LYS A 12 11.49 57.35 49.13
N PRO A 13 12.82 57.23 48.99
CA PRO A 13 13.50 55.94 49.11
C PRO A 13 13.41 55.43 50.54
N GLN A 14 13.25 54.11 50.69
CA GLN A 14 13.30 53.47 52.00
C GLN A 14 14.76 53.24 52.43
N ASP A 15 15.07 53.58 53.68
CA ASP A 15 16.39 53.33 54.28
C ASP A 15 16.69 51.82 54.42
N ARG A 16 15.65 50.99 54.51
CA ARG A 16 15.76 49.54 54.64
C ARG A 16 14.65 48.83 53.87
N ILE A 17 15.03 47.79 53.14
CA ILE A 17 14.08 46.89 52.46
C ILE A 17 13.40 46.04 53.54
N GLU A 18 12.12 46.27 53.76
CA GLU A 18 11.31 45.44 54.65
C GLU A 18 11.17 44.02 54.07
N THR A 19 11.20 43.00 54.92
CA THR A 19 11.10 41.60 54.49
C THR A 19 9.91 40.95 55.17
N VAL A 20 8.96 40.48 54.37
CA VAL A 20 7.82 39.69 54.84
C VAL A 20 8.21 38.22 54.80
N ALA A 21 8.01 37.49 55.91
CA ALA A 21 8.22 36.05 55.96
C ALA A 21 6.89 35.32 55.86
N CYS A 22 6.80 34.38 54.92
CA CYS A 22 5.63 33.52 54.72
C CYS A 22 6.07 32.13 54.26
N ARG A 23 5.12 31.19 54.18
CA ARG A 23 5.40 29.81 53.74
C ARG A 23 4.98 29.58 52.30
N GLN A 24 5.64 28.65 51.64
CA GLN A 24 5.18 28.17 50.34
C GLN A 24 3.76 27.60 50.45
N GLY A 25 2.86 28.04 49.56
CA GLY A 25 1.43 27.69 49.55
C GLY A 25 0.58 28.40 50.60
N ASP A 26 1.12 29.38 51.32
CA ASP A 26 0.35 30.18 52.26
C ASP A 26 -0.62 31.11 51.53
N THR A 27 -1.91 30.96 51.83
CA THR A 27 -3.00 31.84 51.34
C THR A 27 -3.61 32.67 52.48
N GLY A 28 -3.10 32.54 53.70
CA GLY A 28 -3.64 33.18 54.90
C GLY A 28 -2.83 34.37 55.41
N THR A 29 -1.72 34.72 54.77
CA THR A 29 -0.95 35.92 55.09
C THR A 29 -1.47 37.13 54.31
N VAL A 30 -1.76 38.20 55.04
CA VAL A 30 -2.23 39.48 54.48
C VAL A 30 -1.18 40.55 54.78
N ILE A 31 -0.80 41.29 53.76
CA ILE A 31 0.06 42.46 53.88
C ILE A 31 -0.83 43.68 54.04
N ARG A 32 -0.78 44.32 55.21
CA ARG A 32 -1.41 45.60 55.45
C ARG A 32 -0.41 46.70 55.10
N ALA A 33 -0.57 47.31 53.95
CA ALA A 33 0.29 48.37 53.45
C ALA A 33 -0.33 49.75 53.73
N GLU A 34 0.41 50.60 54.41
CA GLU A 34 0.12 52.04 54.53
C GLU A 34 0.93 52.76 53.45
N ILE A 35 0.25 53.44 52.54
CA ILE A 35 0.87 54.10 51.38
C ILE A 35 0.99 55.59 51.66
N LEU A 36 2.19 56.13 51.41
CA LEU A 36 2.53 57.53 51.59
C LEU A 36 3.05 58.14 50.28
N GLU A 37 2.90 59.46 50.14
CA GLU A 37 3.53 60.29 49.12
C GLU A 37 4.34 61.38 49.84
N ASP A 38 5.67 61.33 49.70
CA ASP A 38 6.58 62.29 50.36
C ASP A 38 6.38 62.38 51.89
N GLY A 39 6.00 61.27 52.53
CA GLY A 39 5.76 61.15 53.98
C GLY A 39 4.36 61.52 54.45
N GLU A 40 3.47 61.97 53.57
CA GLU A 40 2.06 62.24 53.88
C GLU A 40 1.16 61.10 53.36
N PRO A 41 -0.04 60.87 53.91
CA PRO A 41 -0.96 59.85 53.43
C PRO A 41 -1.27 59.99 51.93
N TYR A 42 -1.05 58.93 51.15
CA TYR A 42 -1.29 58.94 49.71
C TYR A 42 -2.78 59.12 49.39
N ASP A 43 -3.09 59.99 48.42
CA ASP A 43 -4.45 60.29 48.02
C ASP A 43 -5.01 59.29 46.98
N PHE A 44 -5.92 58.43 47.46
CA PHE A 44 -6.69 57.46 46.68
C PHE A 44 -8.05 57.99 46.20
N GLU A 45 -8.21 59.29 46.01
CA GLU A 45 -9.44 59.85 45.43
C GLU A 45 -9.77 59.30 44.03
N GLY A 46 -11.08 59.25 43.74
CA GLY A 46 -11.60 58.83 42.44
C GLY A 46 -11.61 57.32 42.25
N SER A 47 -11.10 56.87 41.10
CA SER A 47 -11.08 55.47 40.67
C SER A 47 -9.71 54.80 40.81
N LYS A 48 -8.89 55.32 41.73
CA LYS A 48 -7.57 54.77 42.04
C LYS A 48 -7.68 53.48 42.86
N TYR A 49 -6.83 52.50 42.55
CA TYR A 49 -6.73 51.24 43.27
C TYR A 49 -5.28 50.76 43.36
N LEU A 50 -5.04 49.82 44.28
CA LEU A 50 -3.72 49.25 44.52
C LEU A 50 -3.57 47.89 43.81
N GLU A 51 -2.48 47.73 43.06
CA GLU A 51 -2.09 46.47 42.41
C GLU A 51 -0.80 45.95 43.06
N PHE A 52 -0.83 44.74 43.60
CA PHE A 52 0.37 44.06 44.09
C PHE A 52 1.14 43.48 42.90
N SER A 53 2.46 43.71 42.88
CA SER A 53 3.37 43.13 41.88
C SER A 53 4.56 42.45 42.56
N CYS A 54 4.92 41.25 42.11
CA CYS A 54 6.18 40.61 42.50
C CYS A 54 6.86 39.87 41.36
N VAL A 55 8.19 39.89 41.41
CA VAL A 55 9.04 39.03 40.57
C VAL A 55 9.56 37.89 41.43
N ARG A 56 9.28 36.67 40.99
CA ARG A 56 9.64 35.45 41.69
C ARG A 56 11.07 35.02 41.35
N ARG A 57 11.60 34.07 42.12
CA ARG A 57 12.94 33.51 41.89
C ARG A 57 13.10 32.85 40.52
N ASP A 58 12.04 32.24 39.99
CA ASP A 58 12.00 31.62 38.66
C ASP A 58 11.90 32.63 37.51
N GLY A 59 11.86 33.93 37.81
CA GLY A 59 11.73 35.01 36.83
C GLY A 59 10.30 35.28 36.39
N SER A 60 9.31 34.53 36.88
CA SER A 60 7.90 34.81 36.60
C SER A 60 7.42 36.06 37.35
N TRP A 61 6.51 36.78 36.69
CA TRP A 61 5.87 37.98 37.22
C TRP A 61 4.46 37.65 37.69
N VAL A 62 4.11 38.09 38.89
CA VAL A 62 2.76 37.97 39.45
C VAL A 62 2.23 39.38 39.68
N ARG A 63 1.03 39.66 39.19
CA ARG A 63 0.30 40.92 39.41
C ARG A 63 -1.12 40.62 39.82
N VAL A 64 -1.58 41.27 40.88
CA VAL A 64 -2.92 41.05 41.43
C VAL A 64 -3.52 42.36 41.94
N SER A 65 -4.68 42.72 41.38
CA SER A 65 -5.55 43.80 41.85
C SER A 65 -6.62 43.29 42.82
N ASP A 66 -7.25 42.16 42.50
CA ASP A 66 -8.48 41.68 43.16
C ASP A 66 -8.27 41.23 44.62
N GLY A 67 -7.00 41.03 45.01
CA GLY A 67 -6.60 40.67 46.37
C GLY A 67 -6.30 41.85 47.28
N CYS A 68 -6.30 43.08 46.76
CA CYS A 68 -6.02 44.30 47.51
C CYS A 68 -7.32 45.07 47.81
N THR A 69 -7.65 45.19 49.09
CA THR A 69 -8.85 45.87 49.56
C THR A 69 -8.50 46.96 50.56
N GLN A 70 -9.11 48.13 50.43
CA GLN A 70 -8.88 49.26 51.34
C GLN A 70 -9.33 48.89 52.77
N ALA A 71 -8.50 49.21 53.76
CA ALA A 71 -8.64 48.76 55.14
C ALA A 71 -8.59 49.93 56.14
N GLY A 72 -9.77 50.46 56.48
CA GLY A 72 -9.91 51.52 57.48
C GLY A 72 -9.63 52.91 56.90
N ALA A 73 -8.39 53.39 57.00
CA ALA A 73 -7.99 54.70 56.49
C ALA A 73 -7.83 54.67 54.96
N PRO A 74 -8.02 55.81 54.25
CA PRO A 74 -8.04 55.83 52.79
C PRO A 74 -6.71 55.40 52.15
N ASN A 75 -5.59 55.58 52.86
CA ASN A 75 -4.25 55.24 52.40
C ASN A 75 -3.77 53.85 52.89
N VAL A 76 -4.62 53.07 53.56
CA VAL A 76 -4.27 51.76 54.12
C VAL A 76 -5.01 50.65 53.37
N TRP A 77 -4.27 49.64 52.93
CA TRP A 77 -4.78 48.54 52.11
C TRP A 77 -4.36 47.19 52.67
N ASP A 78 -5.30 46.25 52.75
CA ASP A 78 -5.05 44.84 53.03
C ASP A 78 -4.94 44.09 51.70
N CYS A 79 -3.75 43.56 51.42
CA CYS A 79 -3.46 42.75 50.24
C CYS A 79 -3.20 41.30 50.64
N ALA A 80 -4.13 40.42 50.30
CA ALA A 80 -3.95 38.98 50.46
C ALA A 80 -2.95 38.46 49.43
N LEU A 81 -1.96 37.69 49.86
CA LEU A 81 -1.00 37.10 48.94
C LEU A 81 -1.69 36.06 48.05
N PRO A 82 -1.63 36.20 46.72
CA PRO A 82 -2.26 35.25 45.81
C PRO A 82 -1.53 33.90 45.86
N ALA A 83 -2.25 32.81 45.60
CA ALA A 83 -1.67 31.47 45.55
C ALA A 83 -0.54 31.39 44.50
N GLU A 84 -0.67 32.16 43.43
CA GLU A 84 0.34 32.34 42.39
C GLU A 84 1.60 33.01 42.91
N ALA A 85 1.55 33.88 43.93
CA ALA A 85 2.76 34.46 44.51
C ALA A 85 3.45 33.47 45.46
N THR A 86 2.69 32.63 46.18
CA THR A 86 3.22 31.73 47.22
C THR A 86 3.50 30.30 46.76
N ALA A 87 3.19 29.93 45.51
CA ALA A 87 3.43 28.60 44.95
C ALA A 87 4.90 28.09 44.96
N CYS A 88 5.90 28.97 45.00
CA CYS A 88 7.34 28.62 44.96
C CYS A 88 8.03 29.11 46.23
N ASP A 89 9.05 28.37 46.68
CA ASP A 89 9.91 28.76 47.79
C ASP A 89 11.05 29.71 47.34
N GLY A 90 11.69 30.36 48.31
CA GLY A 90 12.81 31.26 48.09
C GLY A 90 12.47 32.73 48.27
N LEU A 91 13.39 33.60 47.83
CA LEU A 91 13.31 35.04 48.03
C LEU A 91 12.75 35.73 46.78
N ALA A 92 11.60 36.39 46.90
CA ALA A 92 11.14 37.40 45.95
C ALA A 92 11.75 38.74 46.37
N ASN A 93 12.78 39.16 45.65
CA ASN A 93 13.57 40.36 45.98
C ASN A 93 12.99 41.67 45.42
N THR A 94 11.96 41.56 44.58
CA THR A 94 11.34 42.69 43.89
C THR A 94 9.82 42.57 44.03
N CYS A 95 9.31 43.00 45.18
CA CYS A 95 7.89 43.16 45.44
C CYS A 95 7.59 44.66 45.61
N TYR A 96 6.52 45.15 45.02
CA TYR A 96 6.10 46.54 45.15
C TYR A 96 4.60 46.65 44.87
N PHE A 97 3.99 47.74 45.29
CA PHE A 97 2.63 48.07 44.90
C PHE A 97 2.65 49.15 43.83
N THR A 98 1.72 49.03 42.89
CA THR A 98 1.47 50.05 41.87
C THR A 98 0.10 50.65 42.13
N VAL A 99 0.03 51.97 42.25
CA VAL A 99 -1.24 52.70 42.21
C VAL A 99 -1.65 52.85 40.76
N ARG A 100 -2.86 52.40 40.45
CA ARG A 100 -3.49 52.49 39.13
C ARG A 100 -4.75 53.31 39.22
N ASP A 101 -5.15 53.91 38.11
CA ASP A 101 -6.45 54.56 37.99
C ASP A 101 -7.28 53.83 36.93
N SER A 102 -8.51 53.41 37.25
CA SER A 102 -9.37 52.77 36.24
C SER A 102 -9.94 53.76 35.22
N SER A 103 -9.82 55.08 35.47
CA SER A 103 -10.21 56.13 34.52
C SER A 103 -9.09 56.57 33.59
N ASP A 104 -7.83 56.31 33.96
CA ASP A 104 -6.63 56.60 33.16
C ASP A 104 -5.62 55.44 33.24
N GLU A 105 -5.61 54.58 32.21
CA GLU A 105 -4.72 53.43 32.14
C GLU A 105 -3.22 53.78 32.05
N ALA A 106 -2.89 55.02 31.67
CA ALA A 106 -1.51 55.49 31.58
C ALA A 106 -0.98 55.90 32.96
N PHE A 107 -1.85 56.26 33.90
CA PHE A 107 -1.46 56.60 35.26
C PHE A 107 -0.89 55.39 36.00
N ARG A 108 0.36 55.52 36.45
CA ARG A 108 1.05 54.53 37.28
C ARG A 108 1.97 55.25 38.24
N ASP A 109 1.72 55.08 39.52
CA ASP A 109 2.70 55.39 40.56
C ASP A 109 3.13 54.10 41.25
N SER A 110 4.38 53.99 41.66
CA SER A 110 4.92 52.75 42.23
C SER A 110 5.56 53.03 43.57
N THR A 111 5.20 52.23 44.57
CA THR A 111 5.87 52.27 45.87
C THR A 111 7.31 51.79 45.74
N GLN A 112 8.12 52.13 46.73
CA GLN A 112 9.41 51.47 46.91
C GLN A 112 9.27 49.94 47.04
N ARG A 113 10.36 49.25 46.68
CA ARG A 113 10.41 47.79 46.73
C ARG A 113 10.57 47.27 48.16
N PHE A 114 9.91 46.16 48.44
CA PHE A 114 10.13 45.31 49.60
C PHE A 114 10.44 43.87 49.14
N ALA A 115 10.82 43.01 50.07
CA ALA A 115 11.11 41.62 49.80
C ALA A 115 10.11 40.69 50.50
N ILE A 116 9.85 39.53 49.89
CA ILE A 116 9.09 38.46 50.51
C ILE A 116 9.93 37.19 50.49
N ARG A 117 10.11 36.58 51.66
CA ARG A 117 10.80 35.30 51.81
C ARG A 117 9.76 34.20 52.02
N PHE A 118 9.70 33.28 51.07
CA PHE A 118 8.89 32.08 51.13
C PHE A 118 9.75 30.92 51.66
N ASP A 119 9.51 30.50 52.89
CA ASP A 119 10.16 29.30 53.43
C ASP A 119 9.50 28.04 52.84
N ALA A 120 10.33 27.08 52.43
CA ALA A 120 9.89 25.83 51.81
C ALA A 120 8.93 25.07 52.72
N SER A 121 7.81 24.61 52.16
CA SER A 121 6.87 23.75 52.87
C SER A 121 7.07 22.30 52.42
N ALA A 122 7.18 21.38 53.38
CA ALA A 122 7.33 19.95 53.10
C ALA A 122 6.12 19.33 52.36
N THR A 123 5.00 20.06 52.28
CA THR A 123 3.74 19.60 51.68
C THR A 123 3.38 20.30 50.36
N ALA A 124 4.19 21.24 49.87
CA ALA A 124 3.87 21.97 48.65
C ALA A 124 4.35 21.19 47.41
N THR A 125 3.40 20.69 46.62
CA THR A 125 3.68 20.07 45.32
C THR A 125 4.24 21.13 44.37
N ALA A 126 5.47 20.94 43.89
CA ALA A 126 6.09 21.82 42.91
C ALA A 126 5.18 21.92 41.66
N ARG A 127 4.57 23.08 41.44
CA ARG A 127 3.84 23.34 40.20
C ARG A 127 4.87 23.62 39.10
N LEU A 128 5.04 22.65 38.20
CA LEU A 128 5.65 22.88 36.89
C LEU A 128 4.90 24.03 36.20
N THR A 129 5.65 24.96 35.61
CA THR A 129 5.11 26.19 35.02
C THR A 129 4.16 25.90 33.86
N HIS A 130 3.33 26.87 33.48
CA HIS A 130 2.38 26.75 32.37
C HIS A 130 3.04 26.26 31.06
N TYR A 131 4.28 26.70 30.80
CA TYR A 131 5.02 26.29 29.60
C TYR A 131 5.46 24.82 29.63
N SER A 132 5.80 24.27 30.79
CA SER A 132 6.12 22.82 30.88
C SER A 132 4.90 21.93 30.61
N ASP A 133 3.71 22.29 31.11
CA ASP A 133 2.48 21.54 30.84
C ASP A 133 2.11 21.57 29.34
N GLN A 134 2.36 22.67 28.63
CA GLN A 134 2.16 22.73 27.19
C GLN A 134 3.16 21.87 26.41
N VAL A 135 4.42 21.80 26.84
CA VAL A 135 5.44 20.95 26.22
C VAL A 135 5.10 19.47 26.39
N ASP A 136 4.67 19.05 27.58
CA ASP A 136 4.27 17.66 27.84
C ASP A 136 3.07 17.25 26.98
N LYS A 137 2.08 18.14 26.83
CA LYS A 137 0.93 17.93 25.93
C LYS A 137 1.35 17.82 24.47
N LEU A 138 2.32 18.62 24.03
CA LEU A 138 2.82 18.57 22.66
C LEU A 138 3.56 17.26 22.39
N ILE A 139 4.39 16.80 23.34
CA ILE A 139 5.09 15.52 23.24
C ILE A 139 4.09 14.37 23.15
N ALA A 140 3.09 14.34 24.04
CA ALA A 140 2.04 13.32 24.00
C ALA A 140 1.26 13.32 22.68
N SER A 141 0.98 14.50 22.13
CA SER A 141 0.34 14.61 20.81
C SER A 141 1.24 14.12 19.68
N ALA A 142 2.53 14.42 19.72
CA ALA A 142 3.49 13.98 18.71
C ALA A 142 3.65 12.46 18.72
N ASP A 143 3.81 11.86 19.91
CA ASP A 143 3.91 10.41 20.07
C ASP A 143 2.64 9.68 19.58
N SER A 144 1.46 10.27 19.83
CA SER A 144 0.21 9.72 19.30
C SER A 144 0.14 9.75 17.77
N ILE A 145 0.65 10.81 17.13
CA ILE A 145 0.66 10.93 15.66
C ILE A 145 1.66 9.94 15.07
N VAL A 146 2.85 9.83 15.65
CA VAL A 146 3.88 8.86 15.23
C VAL A 146 3.34 7.44 15.35
N GLY A 147 2.74 7.07 16.49
CA GLY A 147 2.16 5.74 16.69
C GLY A 147 1.04 5.41 15.70
N ALA A 148 0.19 6.39 15.35
CA ALA A 148 -0.85 6.19 14.34
C ALA A 148 -0.25 5.96 12.93
N TRP A 149 0.77 6.73 12.58
CA TRP A 149 1.46 6.60 11.29
C TRP A 149 2.21 5.27 11.16
N GLU A 150 2.90 4.82 12.20
CA GLU A 150 3.59 3.52 12.23
C GLU A 150 2.59 2.35 12.13
N PHE A 151 1.42 2.48 12.75
CA PHE A 151 0.35 1.50 12.64
C PHE A 151 -0.20 1.41 11.22
N GLU A 152 -0.43 2.56 10.57
CA GLU A 152 -0.92 2.63 9.20
C GLU A 152 0.10 2.04 8.21
N GLN A 153 1.38 2.42 8.32
CA GLN A 153 2.46 1.82 7.52
C GLN A 153 2.55 0.30 7.70
N SER A 154 2.40 -0.20 8.93
CA SER A 154 2.45 -1.62 9.20
C SER A 154 1.28 -2.37 8.53
N ARG A 155 0.09 -1.77 8.50
CA ARG A 155 -1.08 -2.31 7.78
C ARG A 155 -0.89 -2.29 6.27
N GLU A 156 -0.37 -1.20 5.72
CA GLU A 156 -0.09 -1.10 4.28
C GLU A 156 0.98 -2.10 3.85
N ARG A 157 2.05 -2.28 4.63
CA ARG A 157 3.09 -3.28 4.34
C ARG A 157 2.51 -4.70 4.36
N ALA A 158 1.73 -5.05 5.37
CA ALA A 158 1.07 -6.35 5.44
C ALA A 158 0.13 -6.57 4.25
N ALA A 159 -0.70 -5.58 3.90
CA ALA A 159 -1.59 -5.68 2.73
C ALA A 159 -0.82 -5.81 1.41
N PHE A 160 0.35 -5.17 1.30
CA PHE A 160 1.21 -5.31 0.13
C PHE A 160 1.84 -6.71 0.06
N GLU A 161 2.31 -7.25 1.19
CA GLU A 161 2.88 -8.59 1.29
C GLU A 161 1.83 -9.66 0.92
N ASP A 162 0.62 -9.57 1.49
CA ASP A 162 -0.52 -10.45 1.15
C ASP A 162 -0.83 -10.38 -0.37
N ALA A 163 -0.87 -9.17 -0.93
CA ALA A 163 -1.12 -8.99 -2.37
C ALA A 163 0.04 -9.46 -3.26
N GLN A 164 1.27 -9.58 -2.74
CA GLN A 164 2.39 -10.19 -3.46
C GLN A 164 2.27 -11.72 -3.43
N GLU A 165 1.87 -12.30 -2.29
CA GLU A 165 1.62 -13.73 -2.14
C GLU A 165 0.48 -14.18 -3.08
N GLU A 166 -0.66 -13.51 -3.07
CA GLU A 166 -1.78 -13.81 -3.97
C GLU A 166 -1.37 -13.73 -5.46
N ARG A 167 -0.54 -12.73 -5.82
CA ARG A 167 0.01 -12.63 -7.19
C ARG A 167 0.96 -13.77 -7.52
N GLY A 168 1.79 -14.19 -6.57
CA GLY A 168 2.69 -15.33 -6.72
C GLY A 168 1.92 -16.64 -6.93
N GLU A 169 0.88 -16.87 -6.13
CA GLU A 169 0.00 -18.04 -6.26
C GLU A 169 -0.74 -18.04 -7.60
N ALA A 170 -1.31 -16.91 -8.01
CA ALA A 170 -2.00 -16.79 -9.29
C ALA A 170 -1.05 -17.03 -10.48
N PHE A 171 0.18 -16.53 -10.40
CA PHE A 171 1.21 -16.79 -11.40
C PHE A 171 1.58 -18.28 -11.47
N ALA A 172 1.84 -18.91 -10.31
CA ALA A 172 2.17 -20.32 -10.24
C ALA A 172 1.03 -21.21 -10.77
N GLN A 173 -0.23 -20.88 -10.47
CA GLN A 173 -1.39 -21.60 -11.01
C GLN A 173 -1.50 -21.45 -12.53
N SER A 174 -1.25 -20.26 -13.06
CA SER A 174 -1.26 -20.02 -14.50
C SER A 174 -0.13 -20.78 -15.21
N GLU A 175 1.07 -20.80 -14.64
CA GLU A 175 2.21 -21.52 -15.21
C GLU A 175 2.02 -23.05 -15.15
N ALA A 176 1.48 -23.57 -14.06
CA ALA A 176 1.09 -24.97 -13.95
C ALA A 176 0.04 -25.35 -15.01
N GLY A 177 -0.95 -24.48 -15.25
CA GLY A 177 -1.94 -24.66 -16.32
C GLY A 177 -1.28 -24.71 -17.70
N ARG A 178 -0.38 -23.77 -18.01
CA ARG A 178 0.35 -23.75 -19.29
C ARG A 178 1.21 -25.00 -19.49
N MET A 179 1.86 -25.48 -18.44
CA MET A 179 2.67 -26.71 -18.50
C MET A 179 1.79 -27.93 -18.76
N SER A 180 0.66 -28.05 -18.05
CA SER A 180 -0.31 -29.11 -18.29
C SER A 180 -0.87 -29.09 -19.72
N ASP A 181 -1.17 -27.91 -20.27
CA ASP A 181 -1.65 -27.76 -21.64
C ASP A 181 -0.57 -28.15 -22.66
N HIS A 182 0.69 -27.80 -22.39
CA HIS A 182 1.82 -28.20 -23.22
C HIS A 182 2.00 -29.72 -23.23
N ASP A 183 2.00 -30.35 -22.05
CA ASP A 183 2.15 -31.80 -21.91
C ASP A 183 1.01 -32.55 -22.60
N ALA A 184 -0.23 -32.05 -22.48
CA ALA A 184 -1.38 -32.61 -23.18
C ALA A 184 -1.27 -32.46 -24.71
N CYS A 185 -0.75 -31.32 -25.19
CA CYS A 185 -0.52 -31.10 -26.61
C CYS A 185 0.58 -32.02 -27.16
N GLU A 186 1.65 -32.22 -26.40
CA GLU A 186 2.75 -33.12 -26.77
C GLU A 186 2.29 -34.58 -26.82
N ALA A 187 1.54 -35.04 -25.82
CA ALA A 187 0.95 -36.38 -25.82
C ALA A 187 0.00 -36.59 -27.02
N ALA A 188 -0.87 -35.62 -27.32
CA ALA A 188 -1.75 -35.68 -28.49
C ALA A 188 -1.00 -35.60 -29.82
N HIS A 189 0.20 -35.00 -29.84
CA HIS A 189 1.07 -35.02 -31.01
C HIS A 189 1.70 -36.38 -31.22
N GLU A 190 2.20 -37.01 -30.15
CA GLU A 190 2.78 -38.35 -30.17
C GLU A 190 1.75 -39.40 -30.62
N GLU A 191 0.54 -39.38 -30.06
CA GLU A 191 -0.57 -40.27 -30.48
C GLU A 191 -0.86 -40.13 -31.99
N ARG A 192 -0.89 -38.90 -32.51
CA ARG A 192 -1.10 -38.65 -33.94
C ARG A 192 0.04 -39.20 -34.80
N LEU A 193 1.28 -39.15 -34.33
CA LEU A 193 2.42 -39.71 -35.04
C LEU A 193 2.36 -41.24 -35.07
N ASP A 194 1.94 -41.86 -33.97
CA ASP A 194 1.74 -43.31 -33.88
C ASP A 194 0.62 -43.79 -34.80
N ASP A 195 -0.55 -43.13 -34.78
CA ASP A 195 -1.66 -43.39 -35.69
C ASP A 195 -1.22 -43.29 -37.16
N MET A 196 -0.47 -42.23 -37.48
CA MET A 196 0.05 -42.02 -38.84
C MET A 196 1.05 -43.12 -39.23
N ALA A 197 1.90 -43.57 -38.29
CA ALA A 197 2.84 -44.66 -38.53
C ALA A 197 2.14 -46.01 -38.74
N GLU A 198 1.07 -46.28 -37.99
CA GLU A 198 0.20 -47.45 -38.18
C GLU A 198 -0.47 -47.43 -39.55
N TRP A 199 -1.09 -46.31 -39.89
CA TRP A 199 -1.72 -46.11 -41.20
C TRP A 199 -0.73 -46.34 -42.35
N TRP A 200 0.50 -45.81 -42.24
CA TRP A 200 1.53 -46.03 -43.26
C TRP A 200 1.93 -47.49 -43.40
N ARG A 201 2.03 -48.24 -42.29
CA ARG A 201 2.34 -49.68 -42.32
C ARG A 201 1.23 -50.47 -43.02
N GLU A 202 -0.02 -50.18 -42.71
CA GLU A 202 -1.17 -50.82 -43.35
C GLU A 202 -1.27 -50.49 -44.86
N ALA A 203 -1.12 -49.21 -45.20
CA ALA A 203 -1.13 -48.74 -46.58
C ALA A 203 0.00 -49.39 -47.40
N SER A 204 1.21 -49.43 -46.85
CA SER A 204 2.36 -50.06 -47.51
C SER A 204 2.13 -51.57 -47.72
N GLY A 205 1.61 -52.27 -46.71
CA GLY A 205 1.28 -53.69 -46.83
C GLY A 205 0.22 -53.97 -47.90
N THR A 206 -0.79 -53.10 -48.02
CA THR A 206 -1.83 -53.19 -49.06
C THR A 206 -1.25 -52.99 -50.46
N VAL A 207 -0.34 -52.03 -50.61
CA VAL A 207 0.35 -51.77 -51.89
C VAL A 207 1.22 -52.97 -52.28
N ASP A 208 1.96 -53.55 -51.32
CA ASP A 208 2.80 -54.72 -51.57
C ASP A 208 1.98 -55.94 -52.00
N GLU A 209 0.86 -56.20 -51.33
CA GLU A 209 -0.04 -57.29 -51.69
C GLU A 209 -0.70 -57.06 -53.06
N THR A 210 -1.13 -55.83 -53.35
CA THR A 210 -1.67 -55.47 -54.67
C THR A 210 -0.64 -55.70 -55.76
N ASN A 211 0.61 -55.26 -55.55
CA ASN A 211 1.70 -55.48 -56.50
C ASN A 211 2.00 -56.97 -56.71
N ARG A 212 1.91 -57.79 -55.64
CA ARG A 212 2.07 -59.25 -55.73
C ARG A 212 0.98 -59.85 -56.62
N LEU A 213 -0.29 -59.51 -56.38
CA LEU A 213 -1.43 -60.00 -57.15
C LEU A 213 -1.36 -59.57 -58.62
N VAL A 214 -0.95 -58.33 -58.90
CA VAL A 214 -0.76 -57.84 -60.27
C VAL A 214 0.32 -58.66 -61.00
N ARG A 215 1.47 -58.90 -60.38
CA ARG A 215 2.54 -59.72 -60.97
C ARG A 215 2.08 -61.14 -61.26
N GLU A 216 1.34 -61.74 -60.32
CA GLU A 216 0.76 -63.08 -60.48
C GLU A 216 -0.24 -63.12 -61.65
N ASN A 217 -1.15 -62.15 -61.73
CA ASN A 217 -2.13 -62.04 -62.79
C ASN A 217 -1.48 -61.84 -64.17
N VAL A 218 -0.46 -60.98 -64.27
CA VAL A 218 0.31 -60.78 -65.51
C VAL A 218 0.95 -62.09 -65.97
N LYS A 219 1.54 -62.85 -65.06
CA LYS A 219 2.12 -64.16 -65.37
C LYS A 219 1.07 -65.15 -65.87
N VAL A 220 -0.04 -65.30 -65.16
CA VAL A 220 -1.14 -66.20 -65.55
C VAL A 220 -1.72 -65.80 -66.92
N THR A 221 -1.87 -64.50 -67.15
CA THR A 221 -2.35 -63.96 -68.43
C THR A 221 -1.38 -64.30 -69.55
N ALA A 222 -0.06 -64.10 -69.36
CA ALA A 222 0.95 -64.46 -70.34
C ALA A 222 0.95 -65.97 -70.65
N ASP A 223 0.89 -66.81 -69.61
CA ASP A 223 0.83 -68.28 -69.75
C ASP A 223 -0.44 -68.71 -70.52
N ASN A 224 -1.58 -68.11 -70.21
CA ASN A 224 -2.84 -68.39 -70.91
C ASN A 224 -2.82 -67.93 -72.36
N SER A 225 -2.29 -66.73 -72.63
CA SER A 225 -2.11 -66.24 -74.00
C SER A 225 -1.21 -67.17 -74.82
N ALA A 226 -0.12 -67.68 -74.24
CA ALA A 226 0.76 -68.65 -74.90
C ALA A 226 0.03 -69.97 -75.21
N LYS A 227 -0.77 -70.50 -74.26
CA LYS A 227 -1.60 -71.69 -74.48
C LYS A 227 -2.64 -71.49 -75.57
N VAL A 228 -3.34 -70.36 -75.56
CA VAL A 228 -4.33 -70.01 -76.59
C VAL A 228 -3.67 -69.89 -77.96
N ALA A 229 -2.50 -69.25 -78.06
CA ALA A 229 -1.74 -69.18 -79.31
C ALA A 229 -1.31 -70.57 -79.82
N ALA A 230 -0.85 -71.45 -78.92
CA ALA A 230 -0.51 -72.82 -79.27
C ALA A 230 -1.72 -73.64 -79.73
N LEU A 231 -2.87 -73.52 -79.06
CA LEU A 231 -4.13 -74.15 -79.46
C LEU A 231 -4.58 -73.65 -80.84
N TRP A 232 -4.56 -72.35 -81.07
CA TRP A 232 -4.87 -71.78 -82.37
C TRP A 232 -3.93 -72.28 -83.46
N GLY A 233 -2.62 -72.32 -83.20
CA GLY A 233 -1.63 -72.88 -84.12
C GLY A 233 -1.93 -74.34 -84.47
N ALA A 234 -2.30 -75.17 -83.48
CA ALA A 234 -2.68 -76.57 -83.70
C ALA A 234 -3.96 -76.71 -84.52
N VAL A 235 -5.00 -75.93 -84.23
CA VAL A 235 -6.27 -75.93 -84.99
C VAL A 235 -6.03 -75.51 -86.44
N PHE A 236 -5.28 -74.43 -86.66
CA PHE A 236 -4.96 -73.98 -88.02
C PHE A 236 -4.17 -75.04 -88.78
N ALA A 237 -3.14 -75.64 -88.18
CA ALA A 237 -2.39 -76.73 -88.80
C ALA A 237 -3.27 -77.94 -89.12
N GLN A 238 -4.24 -78.28 -88.26
CA GLN A 238 -5.19 -79.36 -88.52
C GLN A 238 -6.14 -79.02 -89.67
N VAL A 239 -6.61 -77.77 -89.78
CA VAL A 239 -7.51 -77.34 -90.86
C VAL A 239 -6.76 -77.25 -92.19
N THR A 240 -5.55 -76.69 -92.21
CA THR A 240 -4.78 -76.47 -93.46
C THR A 240 -3.97 -77.69 -93.90
N GLY A 241 -3.59 -78.57 -92.96
CA GLY A 241 -2.85 -79.80 -93.23
C GLY A 241 -3.72 -80.97 -93.70
N ASN A 242 -5.05 -80.85 -93.57
CA ASN A 242 -6.00 -81.84 -94.06
C ASN A 242 -6.59 -81.34 -95.39
N PRO A 243 -6.25 -81.93 -96.55
CA PRO A 243 -6.87 -81.55 -97.81
C PRO A 243 -8.36 -81.92 -97.76
N PHE A 244 -9.22 -80.96 -97.46
CA PHE A 244 -10.65 -81.15 -97.61
C PHE A 244 -11.01 -81.03 -99.09
N THR A 245 -11.47 -82.12 -99.68
CA THR A 245 -12.11 -82.10 -101.00
C THR A 245 -13.52 -81.55 -100.82
N ALA A 246 -13.76 -80.29 -101.18
CA ALA A 246 -15.11 -79.77 -101.33
C ALA A 246 -15.67 -80.30 -102.66
N THR A 247 -16.48 -81.36 -102.60
CA THR A 247 -17.25 -81.82 -103.76
C THR A 247 -18.42 -80.87 -103.95
N LEU A 248 -18.28 -79.89 -104.85
CA LEU A 248 -19.41 -79.08 -105.31
C LEU A 248 -20.15 -79.90 -106.38
N GLU A 249 -21.40 -80.29 -106.10
CA GLU A 249 -22.27 -80.86 -107.14
C GLU A 249 -22.41 -79.87 -108.30
N SER A 250 -22.34 -80.38 -109.53
CA SER A 250 -22.44 -79.61 -110.76
C SER A 250 -23.73 -78.77 -110.79
N LEU A 251 -23.60 -77.46 -110.64
CA LEU A 251 -24.62 -76.51 -111.06
C LEU A 251 -24.47 -76.32 -112.58
N ASP A 252 -25.33 -76.97 -113.36
CA ASP A 252 -25.33 -76.86 -114.81
C ASP A 252 -25.32 -75.38 -115.25
N GLY A 253 -24.26 -75.00 -115.97
CA GLY A 253 -24.10 -73.68 -116.58
C GLY A 253 -22.94 -72.80 -116.07
N TRP A 254 -22.19 -73.22 -115.04
CA TRP A 254 -21.04 -72.44 -114.52
C TRP A 254 -19.71 -73.19 -114.69
N THR A 255 -18.73 -72.56 -115.35
CA THR A 255 -17.38 -73.13 -115.49
C THR A 255 -16.59 -72.91 -114.20
N VAL A 256 -16.31 -73.97 -113.45
CA VAL A 256 -15.43 -73.92 -112.27
C VAL A 256 -13.97 -74.03 -112.72
N ARG A 257 -13.12 -73.05 -112.36
CA ARG A 257 -11.66 -73.16 -112.49
C ARG A 257 -11.07 -73.58 -111.14
N SER A 258 -10.29 -74.66 -111.13
CA SER A 258 -9.53 -75.09 -109.95
C SER A 258 -8.31 -74.19 -109.74
N GLY A 259 -7.94 -73.94 -108.49
CA GLY A 259 -6.73 -73.22 -108.10
C GLY A 259 -6.27 -73.61 -106.70
N ILE A 260 -5.05 -73.24 -106.32
CA ILE A 260 -4.46 -73.51 -105.00
C ILE A 260 -4.59 -72.25 -104.14
N TRP A 261 -4.93 -72.42 -102.85
CA TRP A 261 -4.99 -71.30 -101.89
C TRP A 261 -3.58 -70.86 -101.51
N ASP A 262 -3.23 -69.59 -101.76
CA ASP A 262 -1.96 -68.99 -101.34
C ASP A 262 -2.15 -68.27 -99.99
N GLY A 263 -1.47 -68.79 -98.97
CA GLY A 263 -1.55 -68.31 -97.59
C GLY A 263 -0.97 -66.91 -97.39
N ASP A 264 0.04 -66.51 -98.17
CA ASP A 264 0.71 -65.20 -98.00
C ASP A 264 -0.09 -64.07 -98.66
N ALA A 265 -0.83 -64.40 -99.74
CA ALA A 265 -1.63 -63.45 -100.50
C ALA A 265 -3.09 -63.35 -100.03
N GLY A 266 -3.56 -64.29 -99.21
CA GLY A 266 -4.93 -64.34 -98.69
C GLY A 266 -6.00 -64.50 -99.77
N ARG A 267 -5.69 -65.11 -100.91
CA ARG A 267 -6.64 -65.33 -102.02
C ARG A 267 -6.38 -66.63 -102.78
N MET A 268 -7.40 -67.11 -103.48
CA MET A 268 -7.27 -68.20 -104.44
C MET A 268 -6.50 -67.76 -105.68
N VAL A 269 -5.51 -68.55 -106.07
CA VAL A 269 -4.72 -68.34 -107.29
C VAL A 269 -4.99 -69.50 -108.24
N CYS A 270 -5.39 -69.18 -109.46
CA CYS A 270 -5.74 -70.14 -110.51
C CYS A 270 -4.52 -70.52 -111.33
#